data_AF-A0A1L8P9B4-F1
#
_entry.id   AF-A0A1L8P9B4-F1
#
_cell.length_a   1.000
_cell.length_b   1.000
_cell.length_c   1.000
_cell.angle_alpha   90.00
_cell.angle_beta   90.00
_cell.angle_gamma   90.00
#
_symmetry.space_group_name_H-M   'P 1'
#
loop_
_entity.id
_entity.type
_entity.pdbx_description
1 polymer ?
#
loop_
_entity_poly.entity_id
_entity_poly.type
_entity_poly.pdbx_seq_one_letter_code
_entity_poly.pdbx_strand_id
1 'polypeptide(L)'
;MENIVANPMFIAIVTLMIGVSVWFGLSDESTEVKKSVASVFMDNVFYFVMALFGINALLNFNEIIQVPYRILLFSSNVVWIATLGVLIYGSYLYGEKFWTDKTKAKSVAKLVTTIGLVNHAYMYYRYTSVNALLFIILFVGLLALLTFTPLTRKVSPFLVLVGFGVVHLLIMGTRSVIYFNFVFSPLAILSLFLVFSGLLWGYKRRMLPSKQN
;
A
#
# COMPACT_ATOMS: atom_id res chain seq x y z
N MET A 1 -11.93 5.09 -31.04
CA MET A 1 -11.97 4.00 -30.03
C MET A 1 -11.02 4.38 -28.93
N GLU A 2 -11.52 4.67 -27.73
CA GLU A 2 -10.66 4.85 -26.57
C GLU A 2 -10.00 3.49 -26.28
N ASN A 3 -8.67 3.47 -26.38
CA ASN A 3 -7.87 2.27 -26.20
C ASN A 3 -8.08 1.75 -24.76
N ILE A 4 -8.26 0.44 -24.55
CA ILE A 4 -8.42 -0.14 -23.18
C ILE A 4 -7.23 0.21 -22.27
N VAL A 5 -6.07 0.49 -22.87
CA VAL A 5 -4.84 0.96 -22.22
C VAL A 5 -4.98 2.39 -21.66
N ALA A 6 -5.99 3.16 -22.05
CA ALA A 6 -6.31 4.48 -21.49
C ALA A 6 -7.23 4.41 -20.26
N ASN A 7 -7.82 3.24 -19.94
CA ASN A 7 -8.71 3.09 -18.80
C ASN A 7 -7.91 3.10 -17.47
N PRO A 8 -8.17 4.06 -16.55
CA PRO A 8 -7.41 4.17 -15.30
C PRO A 8 -7.50 2.92 -14.39
N MET A 9 -8.64 2.24 -14.37
CA MET A 9 -8.79 1.02 -13.56
C MET A 9 -8.04 -0.17 -14.17
N PHE A 10 -8.05 -0.29 -15.50
CA PHE A 10 -7.25 -1.30 -16.19
C PHE A 10 -5.76 -1.09 -15.90
N ILE A 11 -5.27 0.15 -16.01
CA ILE A 11 -3.89 0.51 -15.69
C ILE A 11 -3.55 0.20 -14.24
N ALA A 12 -4.45 0.51 -13.30
CA ALA A 12 -4.25 0.21 -11.88
C ALA A 12 -4.04 -1.29 -11.65
N ILE A 13 -4.87 -2.13 -12.28
CA ILE A 13 -4.76 -3.60 -12.21
C ILE A 13 -3.45 -4.07 -12.86
N VAL A 14 -3.12 -3.59 -14.05
CA VAL A 14 -1.87 -3.99 -14.75
C VAL A 14 -0.65 -3.61 -13.94
N THR A 15 -0.61 -2.40 -13.39
CA THR A 15 0.50 -1.90 -12.55
C THR A 15 0.67 -2.76 -11.30
N LEU A 16 -0.45 -3.13 -10.65
CA LEU A 16 -0.47 -4.03 -9.49
C LEU A 16 0.09 -5.42 -9.86
N MET A 17 -0.40 -6.01 -10.95
CA MET A 17 0.02 -7.33 -11.43
C MET A 17 1.50 -7.36 -11.83
N ILE A 18 2.00 -6.31 -12.49
CA ILE A 18 3.42 -6.16 -12.80
C ILE A 18 4.23 -6.09 -11.51
N GLY A 19 3.81 -5.27 -10.53
CA GLY A 19 4.50 -5.15 -9.24
C GLY A 19 4.60 -6.49 -8.49
N VAL A 20 3.49 -7.24 -8.43
CA VAL A 20 3.46 -8.59 -7.83
C VAL A 20 4.37 -9.56 -8.61
N SER A 21 4.34 -9.53 -9.93
CA SER A 21 5.13 -10.44 -10.79
C SER A 21 6.63 -10.17 -10.69
N VAL A 22 7.02 -8.89 -10.72
CA VAL A 22 8.42 -8.45 -10.55
C VAL A 22 8.94 -8.89 -9.19
N TRP A 23 8.17 -8.65 -8.11
CA TRP A 23 8.55 -9.14 -6.79
C TRP A 23 8.65 -10.66 -6.76
N PHE A 24 7.66 -11.39 -7.30
CA PHE A 24 7.66 -12.86 -7.24
C PHE A 24 8.88 -13.48 -7.96
N GLY A 25 9.27 -12.90 -9.09
CA GLY A 25 10.40 -13.36 -9.91
C GLY A 25 11.77 -12.96 -9.37
N LEU A 26 11.90 -11.79 -8.72
CA LEU A 26 13.19 -11.26 -8.27
C LEU A 26 13.48 -11.47 -6.77
N SER A 27 12.51 -11.94 -6.00
CA SER A 27 12.68 -12.12 -4.55
C SER A 27 13.21 -13.52 -4.20
N ASP A 28 14.27 -13.56 -3.39
CA ASP A 28 15.01 -14.76 -2.97
C ASP A 28 14.27 -15.65 -1.96
N GLU A 29 13.11 -15.25 -1.47
CA GLU A 29 12.29 -16.03 -0.55
C GLU A 29 11.76 -17.31 -1.20
N SER A 30 11.52 -18.33 -0.36
CA SER A 30 10.98 -19.60 -0.83
C SER A 30 9.61 -19.42 -1.50
N THR A 31 9.29 -20.29 -2.47
CA THR A 31 8.01 -20.27 -3.18
C THR A 31 6.81 -20.33 -2.23
N GLU A 32 6.91 -21.06 -1.12
CA GLU A 32 5.86 -21.13 -0.09
C GLU A 32 5.62 -19.78 0.58
N VAL A 33 6.69 -19.07 0.96
CA VAL A 33 6.60 -17.72 1.53
C VAL A 33 5.98 -16.77 0.51
N LYS A 34 6.45 -16.81 -0.74
CA LYS A 34 5.94 -15.95 -1.81
C LYS A 34 4.45 -16.18 -2.08
N LYS A 35 4.00 -17.43 -2.16
CA LYS A 35 2.59 -17.77 -2.34
C LYS A 35 1.73 -17.30 -1.16
N SER A 36 2.19 -17.54 0.07
CA SER A 36 1.48 -17.11 1.28
C SER A 36 1.34 -15.59 1.36
N VAL A 37 2.41 -14.84 1.08
CA VAL A 37 2.41 -13.37 1.08
C VAL A 37 1.55 -12.81 -0.05
N ALA A 38 1.65 -13.35 -1.26
CA ALA A 38 0.80 -12.95 -2.39
C ALA A 38 -0.69 -13.19 -2.10
N SER A 39 -1.04 -14.33 -1.51
CA SER A 39 -2.42 -14.65 -1.14
C SER A 39 -2.99 -13.62 -0.18
N VAL A 40 -2.31 -13.37 0.94
CA VAL A 40 -2.76 -12.38 1.94
C VAL A 40 -2.81 -10.96 1.35
N PHE A 41 -1.88 -10.64 0.46
CA PHE A 41 -1.90 -9.36 -0.25
C PHE A 41 -3.14 -9.23 -1.15
N MET A 42 -3.45 -10.26 -1.93
CA MET A 42 -4.63 -10.26 -2.80
C MET A 42 -5.94 -10.23 -1.99
N ASP A 43 -6.00 -10.88 -0.83
CA ASP A 43 -7.13 -10.76 0.09
C ASP A 43 -7.33 -9.30 0.53
N ASN A 44 -6.26 -8.59 0.89
CA ASN A 44 -6.32 -7.17 1.25
C ASN A 44 -6.75 -6.29 0.07
N VAL A 45 -6.31 -6.60 -1.16
CA VAL A 45 -6.78 -5.90 -2.37
C VAL A 45 -8.28 -6.12 -2.56
N PHE A 46 -8.77 -7.35 -2.38
CA PHE A 46 -10.20 -7.67 -2.46
C PHE A 46 -11.00 -6.92 -1.38
N TYR A 47 -10.53 -6.95 -0.13
CA TYR A 47 -11.17 -6.20 0.96
C TYR A 47 -11.17 -4.69 0.71
N PHE A 48 -10.12 -4.16 0.08
CA PHE A 48 -10.07 -2.75 -0.32
C PHE A 48 -11.13 -2.41 -1.37
N VAL A 49 -11.27 -3.25 -2.41
CA VAL A 49 -12.31 -3.06 -3.42
C VAL A 49 -13.71 -3.13 -2.79
N MET A 50 -13.97 -4.13 -1.93
CA MET A 50 -15.25 -4.25 -1.23
C MET A 50 -15.53 -3.06 -0.32
N ALA A 51 -14.51 -2.60 0.43
CA ALA A 51 -14.62 -1.42 1.29
C ALA A 51 -14.87 -0.14 0.49
N LEU A 52 -14.20 0.04 -0.66
CA LEU A 52 -14.44 1.17 -1.56
C LEU A 52 -15.91 1.24 -1.97
N PHE A 53 -16.46 0.14 -2.48
CA PHE A 53 -17.86 0.08 -2.91
C PHE A 53 -18.82 0.27 -1.74
N GLY A 54 -18.60 -0.41 -0.61
CA GLY A 54 -19.45 -0.31 0.57
C GLY A 54 -19.48 1.10 1.16
N ILE A 55 -18.32 1.72 1.36
CA ILE A 55 -18.22 3.08 1.90
C ILE A 55 -18.81 4.09 0.91
N ASN A 56 -18.54 3.94 -0.40
CA ASN A 56 -19.11 4.84 -1.41
C ASN A 56 -20.64 4.77 -1.42
N ALA A 57 -21.20 3.56 -1.32
CA ALA A 57 -22.63 3.32 -1.26
C ALA A 57 -23.28 3.94 -0.02
N LEU A 58 -22.62 3.82 1.15
CA LEU A 58 -23.11 4.39 2.40
C LEU A 58 -23.08 5.93 2.38
N LEU A 59 -21.98 6.53 1.89
CA LEU A 59 -21.82 7.99 1.91
C LEU A 59 -22.63 8.71 0.83
N ASN A 60 -22.88 8.07 -0.32
CA ASN A 60 -23.54 8.68 -1.48
C ASN A 60 -24.86 7.98 -1.83
N PHE A 61 -25.53 7.34 -0.86
CA PHE A 61 -26.72 6.52 -1.08
C PHE A 61 -27.80 7.25 -1.91
N ASN A 62 -28.15 8.47 -1.51
CA ASN A 62 -29.16 9.27 -2.22
C ASN A 62 -28.75 9.60 -3.66
N GLU A 63 -27.47 9.94 -3.87
CA GLU A 63 -26.95 10.26 -5.20
C GLU A 63 -26.91 9.01 -6.09
N ILE A 64 -26.64 7.83 -5.53
CA ILE A 64 -26.61 6.56 -6.27
C ILE A 64 -28.01 6.15 -6.71
N ILE A 65 -29.04 6.36 -5.88
CA ILE A 65 -30.44 6.11 -6.29
C ILE A 65 -30.82 6.98 -7.48
N GLN A 66 -30.44 8.26 -7.45
CA GLN A 66 -30.74 9.20 -8.54
C GLN A 66 -29.87 8.93 -9.77
N VAL A 67 -28.63 8.52 -9.55
CA VAL A 67 -27.57 8.41 -10.56
C VAL A 67 -26.73 7.14 -10.30
N PRO A 68 -27.16 5.97 -10.80
CA PRO A 68 -26.53 4.68 -10.45
C PRO A 68 -25.03 4.60 -10.74
N TYR A 69 -24.53 5.28 -11.78
CA TYR A 69 -23.10 5.27 -12.11
C TYR A 69 -22.22 5.89 -11.01
N ARG A 70 -22.79 6.68 -10.10
CA ARG A 70 -22.09 7.30 -8.97
C ARG A 70 -21.41 6.26 -8.07
N ILE A 71 -21.91 5.03 -8.05
CA ILE A 71 -21.32 3.92 -7.29
C ILE A 71 -19.87 3.61 -7.72
N LEU A 72 -19.50 3.94 -8.97
CA LEU A 72 -18.18 3.72 -9.56
C LEU A 72 -17.24 4.93 -9.42
N LEU A 73 -17.73 6.06 -8.88
CA LEU A 73 -16.97 7.30 -8.74
C LEU A 73 -16.54 7.49 -7.28
N PHE A 74 -15.28 7.20 -7.00
CA PHE A 74 -14.72 7.26 -5.65
C PHE A 74 -14.05 8.61 -5.39
N SER A 75 -14.51 9.33 -4.36
CA SER A 75 -13.80 10.51 -3.88
C SER A 75 -12.54 10.13 -3.09
N SER A 76 -11.57 11.05 -2.98
CA SER A 76 -10.35 10.81 -2.19
C SER A 76 -10.66 10.46 -0.73
N ASN A 77 -11.77 10.97 -0.17
CA ASN A 77 -12.21 10.64 1.18
C ASN A 77 -12.68 9.19 1.28
N VAL A 78 -13.46 8.70 0.31
CA VAL A 78 -13.90 7.29 0.25
C VAL A 78 -12.67 6.37 0.18
N VAL A 79 -11.72 6.69 -0.70
CA VAL A 79 -10.47 5.93 -0.84
C VAL A 79 -9.69 5.90 0.47
N TRP A 80 -9.55 7.06 1.12
CA TRP A 80 -8.84 7.17 2.38
C TRP A 80 -9.49 6.32 3.48
N ILE A 81 -10.80 6.42 3.67
CA ILE A 81 -11.54 5.64 4.69
C ILE A 81 -11.45 4.14 4.39
N ALA A 82 -11.59 3.74 3.12
CA ALA A 82 -11.46 2.34 2.71
C ALA A 82 -10.06 1.80 3.00
N THR A 83 -9.02 2.57 2.65
CA THR A 83 -7.63 2.21 2.94
C THR A 83 -7.40 2.07 4.44
N LEU A 84 -7.93 3.00 5.24
CA LEU A 84 -7.80 2.98 6.69
C LEU A 84 -8.50 1.76 7.31
N GLY A 85 -9.72 1.45 6.85
CA GLY A 85 -10.47 0.29 7.32
C GLY A 85 -9.75 -1.03 7.05
N VAL A 86 -9.25 -1.23 5.83
CA VAL A 86 -8.47 -2.43 5.47
C VAL A 86 -7.16 -2.50 6.24
N LEU A 87 -6.50 -1.37 6.46
CA LEU A 87 -5.27 -1.30 7.22
C LEU A 87 -5.49 -1.71 8.68
N ILE A 88 -6.54 -1.20 9.33
CA ILE A 88 -6.90 -1.56 10.71
C ILE A 88 -7.26 -3.05 10.77
N TYR A 89 -8.12 -3.52 9.87
CA TYR A 89 -8.56 -4.92 9.83
C TYR A 89 -7.40 -5.88 9.57
N GLY A 90 -6.55 -5.59 8.59
CA GLY A 90 -5.36 -6.37 8.30
C GLY A 90 -4.35 -6.37 9.45
N SER A 91 -4.17 -5.24 10.14
CA SER A 91 -3.33 -5.15 11.34
C SER A 91 -3.92 -5.97 12.49
N TYR A 92 -5.24 -6.03 12.64
CA TYR A 92 -5.90 -6.90 13.62
C TYR A 92 -5.68 -8.39 13.35
N LEU A 93 -5.73 -8.80 12.08
CA LEU A 93 -5.53 -10.20 11.68
C LEU A 93 -4.06 -10.65 11.71
N TYR A 94 -3.13 -9.75 11.35
CA TYR A 94 -1.75 -10.11 11.04
C TYR A 94 -0.67 -9.30 11.80
N GLY A 95 -1.06 -8.28 12.56
CA GLY A 95 -0.15 -7.33 13.22
C GLY A 95 0.89 -7.96 14.15
N GLU A 96 0.49 -8.95 14.94
CA GLU A 96 1.42 -9.70 15.80
C GLU A 96 2.37 -10.58 14.98
N LYS A 97 1.88 -11.17 13.89
CA LYS A 97 2.66 -12.08 13.02
C LYS A 97 3.82 -11.36 12.32
N PHE A 98 3.73 -10.04 12.11
CA PHE A 98 4.85 -9.24 11.61
C PHE A 98 6.06 -9.24 12.55
N TRP A 99 5.86 -9.46 13.85
CA TRP A 99 6.94 -9.50 14.83
C TRP A 99 7.51 -10.90 15.04
N THR A 100 6.68 -11.94 14.87
CA THR A 100 7.08 -13.34 15.08
C THR A 100 7.73 -13.95 13.83
N ASP A 101 7.19 -13.69 12.63
CA ASP A 101 7.73 -14.17 11.36
C ASP A 101 8.42 -13.04 10.58
N LYS A 102 9.70 -12.82 10.93
CA LYS A 102 10.51 -11.75 10.32
C LYS A 102 10.73 -11.97 8.82
N THR A 103 10.75 -13.21 8.35
CA THR A 103 10.95 -13.52 6.93
C THR A 103 9.72 -13.12 6.13
N LYS A 104 8.51 -13.50 6.56
CA LYS A 104 7.27 -13.06 5.91
C LYS A 104 7.09 -11.55 6.01
N ALA A 105 7.37 -10.95 7.16
CA ALA A 105 7.28 -9.49 7.34
C ALA A 105 8.18 -8.73 6.36
N LYS A 106 9.43 -9.17 6.22
CA LYS A 106 10.39 -8.61 5.25
C LYS A 106 9.92 -8.80 3.81
N SER A 107 9.38 -9.98 3.50
CA SER A 107 8.84 -10.31 2.18
C SER A 107 7.62 -9.44 1.81
N VAL A 108 6.70 -9.20 2.76
CA VAL A 108 5.59 -8.24 2.60
C VAL A 108 6.11 -6.82 2.34
N ALA A 109 7.11 -6.36 3.10
CA ALA A 109 7.71 -5.04 2.89
C ALA A 109 8.33 -4.92 1.49
N LYS A 110 9.05 -5.95 1.02
CA LYS A 110 9.58 -6.00 -0.34
C LYS A 110 8.48 -5.96 -1.40
N LEU A 111 7.38 -6.70 -1.20
CA LEU A 111 6.23 -6.70 -2.11
C LEU A 111 5.63 -5.29 -2.24
N VAL A 112 5.26 -4.67 -1.11
CA VAL A 112 4.67 -3.32 -1.10
C VAL A 112 5.64 -2.29 -1.69
N THR A 113 6.94 -2.40 -1.40
CA THR A 113 7.98 -1.52 -1.95
C THR A 113 8.09 -1.68 -3.47
N THR A 114 8.10 -2.91 -3.98
CA THR A 114 8.19 -3.21 -5.42
C THR A 114 6.95 -2.69 -6.14
N ILE A 115 5.78 -2.89 -5.57
CA ILE A 115 4.52 -2.37 -6.08
C ILE A 115 4.53 -0.84 -6.13
N GLY A 116 4.98 -0.19 -5.06
CA GLY A 116 5.14 1.27 -5.01
C GLY A 116 6.10 1.78 -6.09
N LEU A 117 7.23 1.09 -6.28
CA LEU A 117 8.19 1.38 -7.34
C LEU A 117 7.55 1.31 -8.72
N VAL A 118 6.84 0.23 -9.04
CA VAL A 118 6.17 0.07 -10.35
C VAL A 118 5.10 1.14 -10.56
N ASN A 119 4.31 1.47 -9.53
CA ASN A 119 3.35 2.57 -9.60
C ASN A 119 4.04 3.90 -9.93
N HIS A 120 5.11 4.26 -9.24
CA HIS A 120 5.79 5.54 -9.48
C HIS A 120 6.59 5.57 -10.77
N ALA A 121 7.11 4.43 -11.23
CA ALA A 121 7.68 4.28 -12.57
C ALA A 121 6.64 4.59 -13.65
N TYR A 122 5.42 4.04 -13.50
CA TYR A 122 4.32 4.35 -14.41
C TYR A 122 3.90 5.83 -14.34
N MET A 123 3.80 6.42 -13.15
CA MET A 123 3.48 7.85 -13.00
C MET A 123 4.55 8.75 -13.61
N TYR A 124 5.83 8.38 -13.47
CA TYR A 124 6.93 9.10 -14.10
C TYR A 124 6.87 8.99 -15.63
N TYR A 125 6.62 7.79 -16.17
CA TYR A 125 6.41 7.60 -17.61
C TYR A 125 5.25 8.45 -18.15
N ARG A 126 4.14 8.57 -17.39
CA ARG A 126 2.94 9.29 -17.84
C ARG A 126 3.05 10.81 -17.74
N TYR A 127 3.68 11.31 -16.69
CA TYR A 127 3.63 12.74 -16.31
C TYR A 127 5.01 13.42 -16.23
N THR A 128 6.11 12.66 -16.35
CA THR A 128 7.50 13.16 -16.29
C THR A 128 7.75 14.03 -15.05
N SER A 129 7.12 13.68 -13.92
CA SER A 129 7.13 14.49 -12.70
C SER A 129 8.38 14.24 -11.86
N VAL A 130 9.05 15.32 -11.42
CA VAL A 130 10.20 15.24 -10.49
C VAL A 130 9.82 14.52 -9.19
N ASN A 131 8.60 14.72 -8.67
CA ASN A 131 8.16 14.03 -7.46
C ASN A 131 8.07 12.51 -7.67
N ALA A 132 7.60 12.07 -8.83
CA ALA A 132 7.56 10.64 -9.16
C ALA A 132 8.98 10.05 -9.23
N LEU A 133 9.94 10.79 -9.78
CA LEU A 133 11.35 10.39 -9.77
C LEU A 133 11.92 10.27 -8.35
N LEU A 134 11.63 11.23 -7.47
CA LEU A 134 12.05 11.18 -6.06
C LEU A 134 11.44 9.97 -5.34
N PHE A 135 10.18 9.63 -5.60
CA PHE A 135 9.57 8.41 -5.08
C PHE A 135 10.25 7.15 -5.64
N ILE A 136 10.58 7.09 -6.94
CA ILE A 136 11.34 5.97 -7.50
C ILE A 136 12.65 5.78 -6.73
N ILE A 137 13.41 6.85 -6.49
CA ILE A 137 14.66 6.79 -5.73
C ILE A 137 14.40 6.29 -4.29
N LEU A 138 13.36 6.79 -3.62
CA LEU A 138 12.97 6.32 -2.29
C LEU A 138 12.64 4.82 -2.27
N PHE A 139 11.83 4.33 -3.22
CA PHE A 139 11.43 2.93 -3.29
C PHE A 139 12.59 2.01 -3.69
N VAL A 140 13.47 2.42 -4.62
CA VAL A 140 14.70 1.67 -4.94
C VAL A 140 15.62 1.62 -3.72
N GLY A 141 15.82 2.74 -3.04
CA GLY A 141 16.63 2.81 -1.82
C GLY A 141 16.09 1.92 -0.71
N LEU A 142 14.77 1.94 -0.48
CA LEU A 142 14.12 1.04 0.47
C LEU A 142 14.25 -0.42 0.06
N LEU A 143 14.09 -0.76 -1.22
CA LEU A 143 14.22 -2.14 -1.70
C LEU A 143 15.64 -2.65 -1.54
N ALA A 144 16.65 -1.82 -1.82
CA ALA A 144 18.05 -2.14 -1.55
C ALA A 144 18.29 -2.37 -0.06
N LEU A 145 17.79 -1.47 0.79
CA LEU A 145 17.91 -1.58 2.25
C LEU A 145 17.23 -2.85 2.79
N LEU A 146 16.05 -3.21 2.25
CA LEU A 146 15.36 -4.45 2.58
C LEU A 146 16.09 -5.68 2.03
N THR A 147 16.75 -5.61 0.87
CA THR A 147 17.38 -6.79 0.27
C THR A 147 18.73 -7.10 0.92
N PHE A 148 19.58 -6.09 1.08
CA PHE A 148 20.93 -6.23 1.64
C PHE A 148 20.91 -6.23 3.17
N THR A 149 20.80 -7.42 3.75
CA THR A 149 20.80 -7.68 5.21
C THR A 149 21.90 -6.99 6.01
N PRO A 150 23.14 -6.81 5.49
CA PRO A 150 24.17 -6.06 6.21
C PRO A 150 23.80 -4.60 6.49
N LEU A 151 23.04 -3.94 5.61
CA LEU A 151 22.64 -2.53 5.75
C LEU A 151 21.61 -2.31 6.88
N THR A 152 20.82 -3.34 7.20
CA THR A 152 19.72 -3.26 8.18
C THR A 152 20.01 -3.95 9.51
N ARG A 153 21.12 -4.69 9.62
CA ARG A 153 21.44 -5.50 10.80
C ARG A 153 21.49 -4.71 12.11
N LYS A 154 21.86 -3.43 12.06
CA LYS A 154 21.97 -2.54 13.24
C LYS A 154 20.79 -1.57 13.40
N VAL A 155 19.87 -1.50 12.42
CA VAL A 155 18.77 -0.53 12.43
C VAL A 155 17.47 -1.24 12.78
N SER A 156 16.75 -0.71 13.76
CA SER A 156 15.43 -1.24 14.14
C SER A 156 14.47 -1.18 12.93
N PRO A 157 13.73 -2.25 12.60
CA PRO A 157 12.73 -2.23 11.51
C PRO A 157 11.68 -1.12 11.68
N PHE A 158 11.37 -0.78 12.94
CA PHE A 158 10.48 0.35 13.24
C PHE A 158 11.08 1.70 12.82
N LEU A 159 12.40 1.90 13.00
CA LEU A 159 13.07 3.11 12.55
C LEU A 159 13.12 3.20 11.02
N VAL A 160 13.28 2.07 10.33
CA VAL A 160 13.20 2.03 8.86
C VAL A 160 11.80 2.45 8.40
N LEU A 161 10.75 1.94 9.05
CA LEU A 161 9.36 2.33 8.74
C LEU A 161 9.12 3.83 8.97
N VAL A 162 9.51 4.35 10.15
CA VAL A 162 9.37 5.78 10.51
C VAL A 162 10.17 6.67 9.56
N GLY A 163 11.43 6.31 9.28
CA GLY A 163 12.27 7.04 8.35
C GLY A 163 11.67 7.08 6.94
N PHE A 164 11.15 5.95 6.45
CA PHE A 164 10.43 5.90 5.17
C PHE A 164 9.21 6.83 5.19
N GLY A 165 8.36 6.76 6.20
CA GLY A 165 7.17 7.61 6.30
C GLY A 165 7.49 9.11 6.32
N VAL A 166 8.53 9.50 7.06
CA VAL A 166 9.00 10.90 7.11
C VAL A 166 9.51 11.35 5.74
N VAL A 167 10.42 10.61 5.12
CA VAL A 167 10.97 10.98 3.80
C VAL A 167 9.88 11.00 2.74
N HIS A 168 8.95 10.05 2.79
CA HIS A 168 7.79 9.99 1.90
C HIS A 168 6.95 11.27 1.98
N LEU A 169 6.56 11.69 3.19
CA LEU A 169 5.82 12.92 3.41
C LEU A 169 6.60 14.17 3.02
N LEU A 170 7.92 14.20 3.22
CA LEU A 170 8.77 15.30 2.75
C LEU A 170 8.78 15.41 1.22
N ILE A 171 8.84 14.29 0.51
CA ILE A 171 8.73 14.27 -0.97
C ILE A 171 7.34 14.73 -1.41
N MET A 172 6.27 14.36 -0.69
CA MET A 172 4.92 14.87 -0.96
C MET A 172 4.84 16.39 -0.80
N GLY A 173 5.44 16.93 0.27
CA GLY A 173 5.25 18.31 0.68
C GLY A 173 3.75 18.60 0.87
N THR A 174 3.21 19.57 0.12
CA THR A 174 1.77 19.90 0.12
C THR A 174 0.99 19.25 -1.02
N ARG A 175 1.64 18.46 -1.87
CA ARG A 175 1.04 17.90 -3.10
C ARG A 175 0.43 16.54 -2.82
N SER A 176 -0.68 16.25 -3.48
CA SER A 176 -1.26 14.91 -3.48
C SER A 176 -0.43 13.97 -4.35
N VAL A 177 -0.47 12.69 -4.02
CA VAL A 177 0.21 11.62 -4.78
C VAL A 177 -0.81 10.63 -5.29
N ILE A 178 -0.54 10.08 -6.48
CA ILE A 178 -1.40 9.10 -7.12
C ILE A 178 -0.84 7.70 -6.87
N TYR A 179 -1.65 6.85 -6.25
CA TYR A 179 -1.42 5.42 -6.14
C TYR A 179 -2.54 4.70 -6.86
N PHE A 180 -2.20 3.95 -7.92
CA PHE A 180 -3.18 3.16 -8.68
C PHE A 180 -4.38 3.97 -9.18
N ASN A 181 -4.12 5.19 -9.66
CA ASN A 181 -5.12 6.17 -10.07
C ASN A 181 -6.07 6.68 -8.97
N PHE A 182 -5.78 6.36 -7.70
CA PHE A 182 -6.39 7.00 -6.55
C PHE A 182 -5.52 8.13 -6.02
N VAL A 183 -6.17 9.24 -5.64
CA VAL A 183 -5.48 10.44 -5.14
C VAL A 183 -5.43 10.40 -3.61
N PHE A 184 -4.22 10.49 -3.08
CA PHE A 184 -3.97 10.59 -1.64
C PHE A 184 -3.39 11.96 -1.30
N SER A 185 -4.06 12.68 -0.40
CA SER A 185 -3.52 13.92 0.17
C SER A 185 -2.42 13.63 1.20
N PRO A 186 -1.53 14.59 1.49
CA PRO A 186 -0.53 14.42 2.55
C PRO A 186 -1.14 14.02 3.91
N LEU A 187 -2.31 14.60 4.26
CA LEU A 187 -3.04 14.25 5.48
C LEU A 187 -3.55 12.81 5.48
N ALA A 188 -4.05 12.33 4.34
CA ALA A 188 -4.48 10.95 4.19
C ALA A 188 -3.29 9.99 4.42
N ILE A 189 -2.15 10.24 3.78
CA ILE A 189 -0.93 9.42 3.98
C ILE A 189 -0.41 9.50 5.41
N LEU A 190 -0.36 10.69 6.00
CA LEU A 190 0.08 10.87 7.39
C LEU A 190 -0.80 10.08 8.36
N SER A 191 -2.13 10.15 8.23
CA SER A 191 -3.05 9.42 9.09
C SER A 191 -2.91 7.89 8.94
N LEU A 192 -2.80 7.39 7.70
CA LEU A 192 -2.54 5.96 7.44
C LEU A 192 -1.23 5.52 8.09
N PHE A 193 -0.18 6.34 7.96
CA PHE A 193 1.13 6.07 8.52
C PHE A 193 1.13 6.04 10.05
N LEU A 194 0.48 7.02 10.70
CA LEU A 194 0.35 7.11 12.15
C LEU A 194 -0.45 5.93 12.71
N VAL A 195 -1.58 5.60 12.09
CA VAL A 195 -2.42 4.48 12.51
C VAL A 195 -1.67 3.17 12.36
N PHE A 196 -1.03 2.92 11.22
CA PHE A 196 -0.24 1.70 11.01
C PHE A 196 0.89 1.55 12.02
N SER A 197 1.67 2.61 12.21
CA SER A 197 2.81 2.61 13.14
C SER A 197 2.35 2.44 14.59
N GLY A 198 1.25 3.09 14.95
CA GLY A 198 0.63 2.98 16.28
C GLY A 198 0.11 1.58 16.56
N LEU A 199 -0.60 0.96 15.60
CA LEU A 199 -1.07 -0.42 15.71
C LEU A 199 0.11 -1.39 15.83
N LEU A 200 1.11 -1.30 14.95
CA LEU A 200 2.31 -2.14 15.02
C LEU A 200 3.03 -2.02 16.37
N TRP A 201 3.14 -0.80 16.89
CA TRP A 201 3.74 -0.56 18.20
C TRP A 201 2.89 -1.15 19.34
N GLY A 202 1.57 -1.01 19.28
CA GLY A 202 0.64 -1.61 20.22
C GLY A 202 0.74 -3.14 20.26
N TYR A 203 0.82 -3.80 19.09
CA TYR A 203 1.06 -5.24 18.99
C TYR A 203 2.43 -5.64 19.55
N LYS A 204 3.49 -4.88 19.23
CA LYS A 204 4.83 -5.13 19.78
C LYS A 204 4.84 -5.10 21.32
N ARG A 205 4.08 -4.17 21.91
CA ARG A 205 3.94 -4.02 23.37
C ARG A 205 2.86 -4.94 23.98
N ARG A 206 2.19 -5.77 23.19
CA ARG A 206 1.06 -6.62 23.62
C ARG A 206 -0.09 -5.84 24.27
N MET A 207 -0.28 -4.58 23.86
CA MET A 207 -1.34 -3.70 24.37
C MET A 207 -2.66 -3.85 23.59
N LEU A 208 -2.62 -4.49 22.42
CA LEU A 208 -3.77 -4.68 21.54
C LEU A 208 -4.12 -6.16 21.44
N PRO A 209 -5.40 -6.52 21.46
CA PRO A 209 -5.83 -7.89 21.19
C PRO A 209 -5.52 -8.23 19.72
N SER A 210 -4.86 -9.36 19.49
CA SER A 210 -4.69 -9.96 18.18
C SER A 210 -5.70 -11.09 18.02
N LYS A 211 -6.07 -11.42 16.78
CA LYS A 211 -6.81 -12.65 16.51
C LYS A 211 -5.89 -13.84 16.76
N GLN A 212 -5.89 -14.36 17.98
CA GLN A 212 -5.22 -15.61 18.35
C GLN A 212 -5.96 -16.76 17.65
N ASN A 213 -5.33 -17.35 16.64
CA ASN A 213 -5.65 -18.70 16.17
C ASN A 213 -4.56 -19.64 16.67
#